data_AF-A0A1M6WYS8-F1
#
_entry.id   AF-A0A1M6WYS8-F1
#
_cell.length_a   1.000
_cell.length_b   1.000
_cell.length_c   1.000
_cell.angle_alpha   90.00
_cell.angle_beta   90.00
_cell.angle_gamma   90.00
#
_symmetry.space_group_name_H-M   'P 1'
#
loop_
_entity.id
_entity.type
_entity.pdbx_description
1 polymer ?
#
loop_
_entity_poly.entity_id
_entity_poly.type
_entity_poly.pdbx_seq_one_letter_code
_entity_poly.pdbx_strand_id
1 'polypeptide(L)'
;MNIPVDVIAVFNTLGNIKPAYIRLENEDHSLITYQITTIHFSKEENHTGTSNIVYVCDILAGENQRQINIAYNLQSHKWFLHNPS
;
A
#
# COMPACT_ATOMS: atom_id res chain seq x y z
N MET A 1 7.78 8.70 7.26
CA MET A 1 8.48 8.95 5.95
C MET A 1 7.72 8.19 4.86
N ASN A 2 7.52 8.77 3.67
CA ASN A 2 6.78 8.14 2.56
C ASN A 2 7.77 7.59 1.53
N ILE A 3 7.83 6.26 1.38
CA ILE A 3 8.76 5.57 0.46
C ILE A 3 7.98 5.12 -0.78
N PRO A 4 8.34 5.54 -2.01
CA PRO A 4 7.70 5.04 -3.22
C PRO A 4 7.84 3.53 -3.36
N VAL A 5 6.77 2.84 -3.72
CA VAL A 5 6.73 1.38 -3.85
C VAL A 5 5.94 0.94 -5.07
N ASP A 6 6.20 -0.28 -5.55
CA ASP A 6 5.39 -0.91 -6.60
C ASP A 6 4.24 -1.69 -5.97
N VAL A 7 3.05 -1.50 -6.50
CA VAL A 7 1.82 -2.16 -6.03
C VAL A 7 1.03 -2.68 -7.23
N ILE A 8 0.59 -3.93 -7.15
CA ILE A 8 -0.44 -4.47 -8.03
C ILE A 8 -1.79 -4.20 -7.36
N ALA A 9 -2.65 -3.45 -8.03
CA ALA A 9 -3.99 -3.13 -7.55
C ALA A 9 -5.05 -3.48 -8.59
N VAL A 10 -6.25 -3.81 -8.09
CA VAL A 10 -7.44 -4.08 -8.90
C VAL A 10 -8.40 -2.92 -8.74
N PHE A 11 -9.01 -2.51 -9.85
CA PHE A 11 -10.13 -1.57 -9.85
C PHE A 11 -11.41 -2.37 -10.04
N ASN A 12 -12.39 -2.17 -9.16
CA ASN A 12 -13.69 -2.79 -9.36
C ASN A 12 -14.54 -2.00 -10.36
N THR A 13 -15.71 -2.51 -10.71
CA THR A 13 -16.64 -1.90 -11.67
C THR A 13 -17.16 -0.52 -11.25
N LEU A 14 -16.98 -0.13 -9.98
CA LEU A 14 -17.32 1.19 -9.45
C LEU A 14 -16.12 2.16 -9.46
N GLY A 15 -14.96 1.72 -9.94
CA GLY A 15 -13.72 2.50 -9.94
C GLY A 15 -12.97 2.50 -8.60
N ASN A 16 -13.44 1.76 -7.59
CA ASN A 16 -12.73 1.67 -6.32
C ASN A 16 -11.47 0.83 -6.48
N ILE A 17 -10.35 1.37 -5.99
CA ILE A 17 -9.04 0.73 -6.05
C ILE A 17 -8.81 -0.15 -4.82
N LYS A 18 -8.32 -1.37 -5.06
CA LYS A 18 -7.97 -2.35 -4.03
C LYS A 18 -6.56 -2.88 -4.28
N PRO A 19 -5.59 -2.63 -3.39
CA PRO A 19 -4.25 -3.20 -3.53
C PRO A 19 -4.28 -4.72 -3.25
N ALA A 20 -3.49 -5.48 -4.02
CA ALA A 20 -3.46 -6.94 -3.97
C ALA A 20 -2.05 -7.50 -3.68
N TYR A 21 -1.01 -6.86 -4.23
CA TYR A 21 0.38 -7.21 -3.96
C TYR A 21 1.24 -5.95 -3.84
N ILE A 22 2.33 -6.04 -3.08
CA ILE A 22 3.30 -4.96 -2.90
C ILE A 22 4.72 -5.51 -2.99
N ARG A 23 5.62 -4.77 -3.64
CA ARG A 23 7.05 -5.11 -3.70
C ARG A 23 7.83 -4.31 -2.65
N LEU A 24 8.49 -5.00 -1.72
CA LEU A 24 9.28 -4.41 -0.65
C LEU A 24 10.67 -5.05 -0.59
N GLU A 25 11.64 -4.30 -0.08
CA GLU A 25 12.98 -4.83 0.24
C GLU A 25 12.92 -5.65 1.55
N ASN A 26 13.55 -6.82 1.55
CA ASN A 26 13.71 -7.65 2.73
C ASN A 26 15.06 -7.38 3.44
N GLU A 27 15.34 -8.12 4.52
CA GLU A 27 16.58 -7.97 5.29
C GLU A 27 17.84 -8.31 4.49
N ASP A 28 17.73 -9.15 3.46
CA ASP A 28 18.83 -9.54 2.55
C ASP A 28 18.98 -8.57 1.36
N HIS A 29 18.43 -7.35 1.45
CA HIS A 29 18.44 -6.34 0.38
C HIS A 29 17.83 -6.81 -0.95
N SER A 30 16.96 -7.81 -0.90
CA SER A 30 16.26 -8.36 -2.06
C SER A 30 14.83 -7.83 -2.15
N LEU A 31 14.40 -7.48 -3.36
CA LEU A 31 13.01 -7.07 -3.62
C LEU A 31 12.10 -8.29 -3.71
N ILE A 32 11.19 -8.40 -2.75
CA ILE A 32 10.21 -9.50 -2.65
C ILE A 32 8.80 -8.94 -2.85
N THR A 33 7.97 -9.70 -3.57
CA THR A 33 6.55 -9.36 -3.75
C THR A 33 5.73 -10.08 -2.69
N TYR A 34 5.05 -9.31 -1.85
CA TYR A 34 4.19 -9.80 -0.78
C TYR A 34 2.73 -9.68 -1.18
N GLN A 35 1.94 -10.71 -0.87
CA GLN A 35 0.49 -10.67 -1.02
C GLN A 35 -0.12 -9.86 0.11
N ILE A 36 -1.04 -8.95 -0.23
CA ILE A 36 -1.92 -8.29 0.73
C ILE A 36 -3.08 -9.24 1.03
N THR A 37 -3.14 -9.73 2.27
CA THR A 37 -4.12 -10.73 2.70
C THR A 37 -5.39 -10.09 3.24
N THR A 38 -5.25 -8.99 3.97
CA THR A 38 -6.35 -8.28 4.62
C THR A 38 -6.20 -6.77 4.45
N ILE A 39 -7.33 -6.08 4.22
CA ILE A 39 -7.40 -4.62 4.27
C ILE A 39 -8.32 -4.27 5.44
N HIS A 40 -7.76 -3.72 6.50
CA HIS A 40 -8.50 -3.36 7.72
C HIS A 40 -9.23 -2.04 7.57
N PHE A 41 -8.62 -1.12 6.84
CA PHE A 41 -9.09 0.25 6.71
C PHE A 41 -8.70 0.83 5.36
N SER A 42 -9.59 1.65 4.79
CA SER A 42 -9.29 2.50 3.64
C SER A 42 -10.00 3.84 3.80
N LYS A 43 -9.32 4.94 3.52
CA LYS A 43 -9.91 6.29 3.58
C LYS A 43 -9.26 7.22 2.58
N GLU A 44 -10.05 8.08 1.96
CA GLU A 44 -9.53 9.22 1.22
C GLU A 44 -9.18 10.36 2.20
N GLU A 45 -7.94 10.84 2.12
CA GLU A 45 -7.42 11.95 2.89
C GLU A 45 -7.01 13.09 1.95
N ASN A 46 -7.51 14.28 2.27
CA ASN A 46 -7.22 15.52 1.55
C ASN A 46 -6.36 16.41 2.44
N HIS A 47 -5.09 16.56 2.10
CA HIS A 47 -4.17 17.46 2.80
C HIS A 47 -3.58 18.47 1.83
N THR A 48 -3.83 19.77 2.08
CA THR A 48 -3.25 20.90 1.33
C THR A 48 -3.31 20.74 -0.19
N GLY A 49 -4.45 20.26 -0.70
CA GLY A 49 -4.67 20.05 -2.14
C GLY A 49 -4.07 18.76 -2.70
N THR A 50 -3.52 17.89 -1.87
CA THR A 50 -3.09 16.53 -2.22
C THR A 50 -4.11 15.53 -1.72
N SER A 51 -4.68 14.75 -2.64
CA SER A 51 -5.65 13.69 -2.32
C SER A 51 -4.98 12.32 -2.37
N ASN A 52 -5.01 11.60 -1.26
CA ASN A 52 -4.48 10.24 -1.15
C ASN A 52 -5.57 9.29 -0.68
N ILE A 53 -5.58 8.05 -1.18
CA ILE A 53 -6.31 6.97 -0.55
C ILE A 53 -5.33 6.19 0.32
N VAL A 54 -5.51 6.25 1.64
CA VAL A 54 -4.69 5.53 2.61
C VAL A 54 -5.32 4.19 2.94
N TYR A 55 -4.47 3.19 3.15
CA TYR A 55 -4.85 1.82 3.48
C TYR A 55 -4.02 1.29 4.64
N VAL A 56 -4.68 0.59 5.56
CA VAL A 56 -4.03 -0.27 6.56
C VAL A 56 -4.25 -1.71 6.14
N CYS A 57 -3.17 -2.41 5.83
CA CYS A 57 -3.20 -3.75 5.25
C CYS A 57 -2.31 -4.70 6.01
N ASP A 58 -2.61 -5.99 5.94
CA ASP A 58 -1.68 -7.03 6.32
C ASP A 58 -1.08 -7.70 5.07
N ILE A 59 0.21 -8.01 5.16
CA ILE A 59 0.94 -8.80 4.17
C ILE A 59 1.44 -10.10 4.78
N LEU A 60 1.59 -11.13 3.95
CA LEU A 60 2.16 -12.40 4.34
C LEU A 60 3.63 -12.48 3.96
N ALA A 61 4.54 -12.46 4.95
CA ALA A 61 5.98 -12.59 4.79
C ALA A 61 6.45 -13.93 5.37
N GLY A 62 6.48 -14.98 4.53
CA GLY A 62 6.67 -16.36 5.00
C GLY A 62 5.45 -16.82 5.78
N GLU A 63 5.64 -17.26 7.02
CA GLU A 63 4.55 -17.63 7.94
C GLU A 63 4.04 -16.46 8.79
N ASN A 64 4.73 -15.31 8.73
CA ASN A 64 4.42 -14.16 9.55
C ASN A 64 3.51 -13.18 8.83
N GLN A 65 2.47 -12.74 9.51
CA GLN A 65 1.61 -11.65 9.06
C GLN A 65 2.17 -10.32 9.59
N ARG A 66 2.38 -9.37 8.68
CA ARG A 66 2.91 -8.04 9.02
C ARG A 66 1.93 -6.96 8.57
N GLN A 67 1.59 -6.05 9.46
CA GLN A 67 0.79 -4.88 9.11
C GLN A 67 1.66 -3.81 8.43
N ILE A 68 1.12 -3.18 7.39
CA ILE A 68 1.70 -2.08 6.65
C ILE A 68 0.67 -0.99 6.40
N ASN A 69 1.15 0.24 6.29
CA ASN A 69 0.35 1.38 5.88
C ASN A 69 0.80 1.84 4.51
N ILE A 70 -0.11 1.92 3.55
CA ILE A 70 0.20 2.41 2.20
C ILE A 70 -0.75 3.50 1.78
N ALA A 71 -0.31 4.37 0.89
CA ALA A 71 -1.11 5.44 0.33
C ALA A 71 -0.99 5.47 -1.19
N TYR A 72 -2.12 5.63 -1.86
CA TYR A 72 -2.20 5.90 -3.30
C TYR A 72 -2.50 7.37 -3.52
N ASN A 73 -1.61 8.08 -4.19
CA ASN A 73 -1.81 9.49 -4.53
C ASN A 73 -2.62 9.62 -5.82
N LEU A 74 -3.79 10.29 -5.75
CA LEU A 74 -4.73 10.38 -6.87
C LEU A 74 -4.23 11.23 -8.04
N GLN A 75 -3.29 12.15 -7.80
CA GLN A 75 -2.82 13.11 -8.81
C GLN A 75 -1.63 12.58 -9.60
N SER A 76 -0.68 11.94 -8.91
CA SER A 76 0.54 11.39 -9.50
C SER A 76 0.45 9.91 -9.84
N HIS A 77 -0.62 9.24 -9.40
CA HIS A 77 -0.83 7.80 -9.54
C HIS A 77 0.31 6.96 -8.95
N LYS A 78 0.95 7.46 -7.89
CA LYS A 78 2.06 6.81 -7.18
C LYS A 78 1.59 6.17 -5.87
N TRP A 79 2.20 5.03 -5.55
CA TRP A 79 2.03 4.36 -4.27
C TRP A 79 3.19 4.67 -3.34
N PHE A 80 2.88 4.77 -2.05
CA PHE A 80 3.85 5.04 -1.00
C PHE A 80 3.61 4.11 0.18
N LEU A 81 4.69 3.57 0.75
CA LEU A 81 4.71 2.95 2.07
C LEU A 81 4.90 4.04 3.12
N HIS A 82 4.07 4.02 4.15
CA HIS A 82 4.16 4.90 5.31
C HIS A 82 4.72 4.11 6.50
N ASN A 83 5.93 4.43 6.92
CA ASN A 83 6.47 3.88 8.17
C ASN A 83 5.89 4.67 9.36
N PRO A 84 5.27 4.02 10.36
CA PRO A 84 4.92 4.69 11.60
C PRO A 84 6.21 5.23 12.25
N SER A 85 6.15 6.49 12.68
CA SER A 85 7.22 7.19 13.41
C SER A 85 7.46 6.59 14.78
#